data_AF-X1PB15-F1
#
_entry.id   AF-X1PB15-F1
#
_cell.length_a   1.000
_cell.length_b   1.000
_cell.length_c   1.000
_cell.angle_alpha   90.00
_cell.angle_beta   90.00
_cell.angle_gamma   90.00
#
_symmetry.space_group_name_H-M   'P 1'
#
loop_
_entity.id
_entity.type
_entity.pdbx_description
1 polymer ?
#
loop_
_entity_poly.entity_id
_entity_poly.type
_entity_poly.pdbx_seq_one_letter_code
_entity_poly.pdbx_strand_id
1 'polypeptide(L)'
;FFEAGMTQLGGHAHFLDPSKIYSPALEGDEKAYSTERVSDVARVLSRMGDGISIRIYGDPVDWIYGKANYLVNNFAHWADIPVINMECDKYHPCQAMADILTVKEKFGGFSGVKFVMSWAYSPSVHKPLSVPQSAIIAATMMGMDVILAHPKGLELDSDVIKASEEYAKKYGGSFSISNDMREAFEGAHVVYPKSWTSKYNIPPESEKTEMEKTKELFDRNKDWICDEEKMKLAHKNAVYMHCLPCDRGFEVTNEVIDGSQSVVFDEAENRLHVQKAIMALTM
;
A
#
# COMPACT_ATOMS: atom_id res chain seq x y z
N PHE A 1 -6.16 -1.24 -14.14
CA PHE A 1 -6.83 0.03 -13.79
C PHE A 1 -6.33 1.19 -14.64
N PHE A 2 -5.05 1.60 -14.54
CA PHE A 2 -4.48 2.69 -15.37
C PHE A 2 -4.76 2.61 -16.87
N GLU A 3 -4.47 1.48 -17.53
CA GLU A 3 -4.69 1.34 -18.98
C GLU A 3 -6.16 1.49 -19.38
N ALA A 4 -7.06 0.80 -18.66
CA ALA A 4 -8.50 0.94 -18.85
C ALA A 4 -8.98 2.37 -18.58
N GLY A 5 -8.47 3.01 -17.52
CA GLY A 5 -8.80 4.39 -17.17
C GLY A 5 -8.36 5.38 -18.23
N MET A 6 -7.14 5.25 -18.74
CA MET A 6 -6.60 6.09 -19.81
C MET A 6 -7.43 5.94 -21.09
N THR A 7 -7.75 4.70 -21.46
CA THR A 7 -8.61 4.42 -22.62
C THR A 7 -9.99 5.06 -22.47
N GLN A 8 -10.61 4.97 -21.29
CA GLN A 8 -11.92 5.58 -21.02
C GLN A 8 -11.90 7.11 -21.01
N LEU A 9 -10.74 7.72 -20.77
CA LEU A 9 -10.52 9.17 -20.86
C LEU A 9 -10.16 9.62 -22.29
N GLY A 10 -10.07 8.70 -23.25
CA GLY A 10 -9.74 8.99 -24.65
C GLY A 10 -8.25 9.03 -24.95
N GLY A 11 -7.39 8.67 -24.00
CA GLY A 11 -5.94 8.55 -24.20
C GLY A 11 -5.50 7.13 -24.52
N HIS A 12 -4.17 6.92 -24.49
CA HIS A 12 -3.56 5.61 -24.64
C HIS A 12 -2.44 5.42 -23.62
N ALA A 13 -2.34 4.23 -23.02
CA ALA A 13 -1.29 3.91 -22.05
C ALA A 13 -0.28 2.95 -22.67
N HIS A 14 0.99 3.35 -22.68
CA HIS A 14 2.09 2.48 -23.09
C HIS A 14 2.54 1.59 -21.92
N PHE A 15 2.31 0.28 -22.03
CA PHE A 15 2.85 -0.67 -21.06
C PHE A 15 4.33 -0.95 -21.37
N LEU A 16 5.21 -0.65 -20.41
CA LEU A 16 6.64 -0.89 -20.51
C LEU A 16 7.04 -1.94 -19.47
N ASP A 17 7.56 -3.08 -19.93
CA ASP A 17 8.11 -4.13 -19.08
C ASP A 17 9.63 -3.97 -18.99
N PRO A 18 10.19 -3.59 -17.81
CA PRO A 18 11.63 -3.41 -17.64
C PRO A 18 12.46 -4.67 -17.94
N SER A 19 11.86 -5.87 -17.93
CA SER A 19 12.55 -7.11 -18.31
C SER A 19 12.74 -7.28 -19.82
N LYS A 20 12.11 -6.42 -20.63
CA LYS A 20 12.13 -6.45 -22.10
C LYS A 20 12.84 -5.25 -22.73
N ILE A 21 13.18 -4.25 -21.92
CA ILE A 21 13.86 -3.02 -22.34
C ILE A 21 15.08 -2.78 -21.44
N TYR A 22 15.82 -1.69 -21.69
CA TYR A 22 16.83 -1.23 -20.74
C TYR A 22 16.13 -0.80 -19.45
N SER A 23 16.43 -1.49 -18.36
CA SER A 23 15.82 -1.21 -17.05
C SER A 23 16.33 0.13 -16.50
N PRO A 24 15.45 1.02 -16.00
CA PRO A 24 15.91 2.24 -15.36
C PRO A 24 16.75 1.95 -14.11
N ALA A 25 17.91 2.57 -14.00
CA ALA A 25 18.83 2.43 -12.87
C ALA A 25 19.24 3.79 -12.30
N LEU A 26 19.46 3.83 -10.99
CA LEU A 26 20.03 5.00 -10.33
C LEU A 26 21.49 5.19 -10.75
N GLU A 27 21.99 6.41 -10.58
CA GLU A 27 23.41 6.68 -10.76
C GLU A 27 24.26 5.79 -9.84
N GLY A 28 25.21 5.06 -10.43
CA GLY A 28 26.08 4.08 -9.76
C GLY A 28 25.59 2.64 -9.87
N ASP A 29 24.30 2.41 -10.17
CA ASP A 29 23.70 1.08 -10.29
C ASP A 29 23.65 0.57 -11.74
N GLU A 30 24.18 1.34 -12.71
CA GLU A 30 24.07 1.00 -14.13
C GLU A 30 24.91 -0.23 -14.51
N LYS A 31 24.30 -1.12 -15.29
CA LYS A 31 24.90 -2.28 -15.93
C LYS A 31 24.87 -2.11 -17.44
N ALA A 32 26.05 -2.11 -18.05
CA ALA A 32 26.22 -1.97 -19.50
C ALA A 32 25.33 -2.98 -20.26
N TYR A 33 24.68 -2.52 -21.34
CA TYR A 33 23.78 -3.32 -22.19
C TYR A 33 22.57 -3.95 -21.49
N SER A 34 22.17 -3.46 -20.30
CA SER A 34 20.97 -3.95 -19.61
C SER A 34 20.17 -2.87 -18.88
N THR A 35 20.82 -1.78 -18.47
CA THR A 35 20.15 -0.66 -17.79
C THR A 35 20.44 0.68 -18.45
N GLU A 36 19.59 1.65 -18.19
CA GLU A 36 19.77 3.05 -18.57
C GLU A 36 19.53 3.96 -17.37
N ARG A 37 20.27 5.07 -17.28
CA ARG A 37 20.17 5.99 -16.14
C ARG A 37 18.77 6.60 -16.09
N VAL A 38 18.17 6.66 -14.89
CA VAL A 38 16.83 7.24 -14.67
C VAL A 38 16.71 8.65 -15.26
N SER A 39 17.77 9.46 -15.19
CA SER A 39 17.80 10.81 -15.76
C SER A 39 17.51 10.85 -17.27
N ASP A 40 17.99 9.86 -18.00
CA ASP A 40 17.91 9.81 -19.45
C ASP A 40 16.57 9.19 -19.86
N VAL A 41 16.19 8.08 -19.21
CA VAL A 41 14.87 7.46 -19.38
C VAL A 41 13.75 8.46 -19.11
N ALA A 42 13.80 9.19 -17.99
CA ALA A 42 12.78 10.16 -17.63
C ALA A 42 12.62 11.25 -18.71
N ARG A 43 13.73 11.79 -19.23
CA ARG A 43 13.71 12.82 -20.29
C ARG A 43 13.21 12.28 -21.62
N VAL A 44 13.54 11.05 -21.99
CA VAL A 44 13.04 10.43 -23.22
C VAL A 44 11.54 10.20 -23.13
N LEU A 45 11.06 9.58 -22.03
CA LEU A 45 9.63 9.32 -21.84
C LEU A 45 8.82 10.61 -21.75
N SER A 46 9.40 11.67 -21.17
CA SER A 46 8.80 13.01 -21.15
C SER A 46 8.51 13.60 -22.54
N ARG A 47 9.19 13.11 -23.59
CA ARG A 47 8.94 13.54 -24.98
C ARG A 47 7.97 12.64 -25.73
N MET A 48 7.49 11.58 -25.09
CA MET A 48 6.64 10.55 -25.72
C MET A 48 5.19 10.56 -25.22
N GLY A 49 4.92 11.09 -24.02
CA GLY A 49 3.58 11.15 -23.46
C GLY A 49 3.45 12.23 -22.39
N ASP A 50 2.29 12.27 -21.74
CA ASP A 50 1.90 13.37 -20.83
C ASP A 50 1.98 12.98 -19.34
N GLY A 51 2.40 11.75 -19.03
CA GLY A 51 2.60 11.29 -17.65
C GLY A 51 3.33 9.95 -17.57
N ILE A 52 4.05 9.72 -16.47
CA ILE A 52 4.79 8.46 -16.21
C ILE A 52 4.22 7.81 -14.97
N SER A 53 3.68 6.60 -15.08
CA SER A 53 3.20 5.82 -13.94
C SER A 53 4.18 4.68 -13.63
N ILE A 54 4.68 4.62 -12.39
CA ILE A 54 5.78 3.71 -12.00
C ILE A 54 5.36 2.79 -10.86
N ARG A 55 5.58 1.49 -11.04
CA ARG A 55 5.50 0.47 -9.98
C ARG A 55 6.84 -0.21 -9.81
N ILE A 56 7.40 -0.21 -8.60
CA ILE A 56 8.69 -0.83 -8.32
C ILE A 56 8.89 -1.11 -6.83
N TYR A 57 9.28 -2.33 -6.47
CA TYR A 57 9.68 -2.73 -5.11
C TYR A 57 10.19 -4.18 -5.16
N GLY A 58 10.80 -4.66 -4.08
CA GLY A 58 11.26 -6.05 -3.98
C GLY A 58 12.57 -6.28 -4.73
N ASP A 59 12.66 -7.39 -5.48
CA ASP A 59 13.89 -7.81 -6.16
C ASP A 59 14.51 -6.74 -7.08
N PRO A 60 13.74 -5.94 -7.87
CA PRO A 60 14.30 -4.85 -8.68
C PRO A 60 15.07 -3.77 -7.89
N VAL A 61 14.87 -3.68 -6.58
CA VAL A 61 15.59 -2.74 -5.69
C VAL A 61 16.29 -3.48 -4.55
N ASP A 62 16.60 -4.76 -4.75
CA ASP A 62 17.33 -5.63 -3.82
C ASP A 62 16.69 -5.71 -2.42
N TRP A 63 15.37 -5.48 -2.33
CA TRP A 63 14.63 -5.32 -1.05
C TRP A 63 15.20 -4.23 -0.12
N ILE A 64 15.99 -3.29 -0.65
CA ILE A 64 16.48 -2.15 0.13
C ILE A 64 15.32 -1.18 0.33
N TYR A 65 14.80 -1.14 1.56
CA TYR A 65 13.68 -0.29 1.93
C TYR A 65 14.01 1.19 1.73
N GLY A 66 13.11 1.87 1.02
CA GLY A 66 13.23 3.28 0.63
C GLY A 66 13.88 3.49 -0.74
N LYS A 67 14.58 2.49 -1.31
CA LYS A 67 15.25 2.61 -2.61
C LYS A 67 14.26 2.77 -3.75
N ALA A 68 13.14 2.04 -3.73
CA ALA A 68 12.10 2.19 -4.75
C ALA A 68 11.42 3.56 -4.65
N ASN A 69 11.08 4.01 -3.44
CA ASN A 69 10.57 5.37 -3.25
C ASN A 69 11.55 6.44 -3.74
N TYR A 70 12.85 6.29 -3.46
CA TYR A 70 13.88 7.21 -3.97
C TYR A 70 13.93 7.20 -5.51
N LEU A 71 13.85 6.03 -6.15
CA LEU A 71 13.83 5.90 -7.60
C LEU A 71 12.62 6.62 -8.23
N VAL A 72 11.42 6.46 -7.67
CA VAL A 72 10.22 7.18 -8.16
C VAL A 72 10.39 8.70 -8.02
N ASN A 73 10.96 9.18 -6.90
CA ASN A 73 11.26 10.60 -6.71
C ASN A 73 12.35 11.10 -7.66
N ASN A 74 13.32 10.26 -8.03
CA ASN A 74 14.37 10.59 -8.99
C ASN A 74 13.79 10.74 -10.41
N PHE A 75 12.83 9.88 -10.80
CA PHE A 75 12.03 10.10 -12.01
C PHE A 75 11.29 11.44 -11.96
N ALA A 76 10.61 11.75 -10.86
CA ALA A 76 9.88 13.01 -10.69
C ALA A 76 10.80 14.24 -10.72
N HIS A 77 12.06 14.11 -10.31
CA HIS A 77 13.04 15.18 -10.39
C HIS A 77 13.48 15.49 -11.84
N TRP A 78 13.60 14.47 -12.69
CA TRP A 78 14.13 14.61 -14.06
C TRP A 78 13.08 14.71 -15.16
N ALA A 79 11.85 14.25 -14.91
CA ALA A 79 10.74 14.36 -15.85
C ALA A 79 10.21 15.80 -15.91
N ASP A 80 9.80 16.25 -17.10
CA ASP A 80 9.08 17.52 -17.30
C ASP A 80 7.55 17.35 -17.35
N ILE A 81 7.08 16.11 -17.11
CA ILE A 81 5.68 15.68 -17.01
C ILE A 81 5.39 15.01 -15.64
N PRO A 82 4.13 14.91 -15.21
CA PRO A 82 3.75 14.26 -13.95
C PRO A 82 4.26 12.82 -13.81
N VAL A 83 4.70 12.46 -12.60
CA VAL A 83 5.05 11.09 -12.22
C VAL A 83 4.06 10.58 -11.17
N ILE A 84 3.42 9.45 -11.46
CA ILE A 84 2.40 8.83 -10.61
C ILE A 84 2.99 7.55 -10.00
N ASN A 85 3.06 7.51 -8.66
CA ASN A 85 3.45 6.31 -7.94
C ASN A 85 2.31 5.27 -7.98
N MET A 86 2.48 4.25 -8.81
CA MET A 86 1.53 3.13 -8.88
C MET A 86 1.65 2.22 -7.67
N GLU A 87 2.86 2.05 -7.13
CA GLU A 87 3.21 1.47 -5.83
C GLU A 87 4.75 1.37 -5.73
N CYS A 88 5.32 1.90 -4.66
CA CYS A 88 6.73 1.70 -4.29
C CYS A 88 6.83 0.88 -2.99
N ASP A 89 8.02 0.60 -2.51
CA ASP A 89 8.25 -0.13 -1.25
C ASP A 89 7.69 0.59 0.00
N LYS A 90 7.62 1.92 -0.06
CA LYS A 90 7.15 2.79 1.02
C LYS A 90 5.68 3.19 0.91
N TYR A 91 5.16 3.41 -0.30
CA TYR A 91 3.83 3.99 -0.49
C TYR A 91 3.06 3.35 -1.66
N HIS A 92 1.74 3.23 -1.47
CA HIS A 92 0.76 2.91 -2.48
C HIS A 92 -0.38 3.96 -2.46
N PRO A 93 -0.13 5.21 -2.91
CA PRO A 93 -1.07 6.32 -2.74
C PRO A 93 -2.37 6.14 -3.54
N CYS A 94 -2.30 5.51 -4.72
CA CYS A 94 -3.49 5.19 -5.50
C CYS A 94 -4.43 4.20 -4.80
N GLN A 95 -3.88 3.26 -4.02
CA GLN A 95 -4.68 2.34 -3.21
C GLN A 95 -5.32 3.09 -2.06
N ALA A 96 -4.53 3.83 -1.28
CA ALA A 96 -5.03 4.60 -0.15
C ALA A 96 -6.20 5.54 -0.52
N MET A 97 -6.13 6.20 -1.68
CA MET A 97 -7.24 7.04 -2.16
C MET A 97 -8.49 6.24 -2.55
N ALA A 98 -8.33 5.03 -3.10
CA ALA A 98 -9.45 4.11 -3.34
C ALA A 98 -10.04 3.59 -2.03
N ASP A 99 -9.20 3.33 -1.02
CA ASP A 99 -9.63 2.93 0.32
C ASP A 99 -10.52 4.02 0.93
N ILE A 100 -10.06 5.28 0.90
CA ILE A 100 -10.80 6.43 1.41
C ILE A 100 -12.12 6.64 0.66
N LEU A 101 -12.12 6.50 -0.67
CA LEU A 101 -13.37 6.60 -1.45
C LEU A 101 -14.37 5.52 -1.01
N THR A 102 -13.89 4.30 -0.82
CA THR A 102 -14.72 3.17 -0.37
C THR A 102 -15.30 3.43 1.02
N VAL A 103 -14.48 3.89 1.97
CA VAL A 103 -14.96 4.28 3.31
C VAL A 103 -16.04 5.37 3.22
N LYS A 104 -15.81 6.39 2.39
CA LYS A 104 -16.78 7.48 2.18
C LYS A 104 -18.11 6.97 1.61
N GLU A 105 -18.09 6.05 0.67
CA GLU A 105 -19.29 5.46 0.07
C GLU A 105 -20.06 4.59 1.07
N LYS A 106 -19.36 3.85 1.94
CA LYS A 106 -20.01 2.96 2.92
C LYS A 106 -20.57 3.70 4.13
N PHE A 107 -19.93 4.79 4.57
CA PHE A 107 -20.31 5.50 5.80
C PHE A 107 -20.82 6.93 5.59
N GLY A 108 -20.76 7.47 4.36
CA GLY A 108 -21.18 8.84 4.03
C GLY A 108 -20.21 9.93 4.49
N GLY A 109 -19.13 9.56 5.18
CA GLY A 109 -18.12 10.47 5.74
C GLY A 109 -17.11 9.71 6.60
N PHE A 110 -16.26 10.46 7.30
CA PHE A 110 -15.13 9.91 8.06
C PHE A 110 -15.23 10.15 9.58
N SER A 111 -16.07 11.11 9.99
CA SER A 111 -16.23 11.49 11.39
C SER A 111 -16.73 10.31 12.23
N GLY A 112 -15.98 9.95 13.27
CA GLY A 112 -16.29 8.83 14.16
C GLY A 112 -16.09 7.45 13.54
N VAL A 113 -15.50 7.36 12.35
CA VAL A 113 -15.14 6.07 11.74
C VAL A 113 -13.88 5.56 12.42
N LYS A 114 -14.00 4.38 13.04
CA LYS A 114 -12.87 3.62 13.61
C LYS A 114 -12.27 2.72 12.52
N PHE A 115 -11.06 3.04 12.09
CA PHE A 115 -10.35 2.35 11.02
C PHE A 115 -9.19 1.52 11.59
N VAL A 116 -9.24 0.21 11.41
CA VAL A 116 -8.20 -0.71 11.90
C VAL A 116 -7.37 -1.23 10.74
N MET A 117 -6.12 -0.77 10.63
CA MET A 117 -5.12 -1.38 9.77
C MET A 117 -4.43 -2.48 10.56
N SER A 118 -4.65 -3.75 10.21
CA SER A 118 -4.06 -4.88 10.94
C SER A 118 -3.07 -5.64 10.09
N TRP A 119 -2.00 -6.14 10.71
CA TRP A 119 -1.21 -7.20 10.11
C TRP A 119 -2.07 -8.45 9.99
N ALA A 120 -1.80 -9.28 8.98
CA ALA A 120 -2.40 -10.59 8.82
C ALA A 120 -1.34 -11.62 8.41
N TYR A 121 -1.48 -12.84 8.88
CA TYR A 121 -0.58 -13.93 8.55
C TYR A 121 -0.68 -14.32 7.08
N SER A 122 0.47 -14.58 6.47
CA SER A 122 0.59 -15.13 5.13
C SER A 122 1.77 -16.10 5.10
N PRO A 123 1.74 -17.15 4.28
CA PRO A 123 2.92 -17.98 4.04
C PRO A 123 4.02 -17.22 3.26
N SER A 124 3.65 -16.15 2.55
CA SER A 124 4.56 -15.32 1.74
C SER A 124 5.04 -14.11 2.53
N VAL A 125 6.36 -14.05 2.76
CA VAL A 125 7.04 -12.95 3.47
C VAL A 125 7.43 -11.79 2.56
N HIS A 126 7.29 -11.94 1.24
CA HIS A 126 7.74 -10.98 0.24
C HIS A 126 6.64 -9.95 -0.07
N LYS A 127 6.28 -9.13 0.92
CA LYS A 127 5.24 -8.11 0.80
C LYS A 127 5.76 -6.75 1.29
N PRO A 128 5.68 -5.68 0.48
CA PRO A 128 6.17 -4.36 0.87
C PRO A 128 5.32 -3.75 2.01
N LEU A 129 5.85 -2.72 2.66
CA LEU A 129 5.14 -1.95 3.70
C LEU A 129 4.20 -0.88 3.10
N SER A 130 4.14 -0.79 1.78
CA SER A 130 3.48 0.25 0.98
C SER A 130 2.03 0.52 1.36
N VAL A 131 1.20 -0.53 1.36
CA VAL A 131 -0.25 -0.48 1.62
C VAL A 131 -0.55 -0.07 3.06
N PRO A 132 -0.09 -0.78 4.11
CA PRO A 132 -0.44 -0.42 5.48
C PRO A 132 0.00 1.00 5.84
N GLN A 133 1.19 1.43 5.37
CA GLN A 133 1.69 2.79 5.59
C GLN A 133 0.80 3.84 4.93
N SER A 134 0.38 3.61 3.68
CA SER A 134 -0.46 4.57 2.96
C SER A 134 -1.88 4.62 3.52
N ALA A 135 -2.42 3.48 3.96
CA ALA A 135 -3.74 3.39 4.58
C ALA A 135 -3.80 4.20 5.88
N ILE A 136 -2.83 4.05 6.80
CA ILE A 136 -2.85 4.82 8.06
C ILE A 136 -2.64 6.31 7.85
N ILE A 137 -1.79 6.71 6.90
CA ILE A 137 -1.60 8.12 6.54
C ILE A 137 -2.92 8.70 6.02
N ALA A 138 -3.53 8.05 5.02
CA ALA A 138 -4.76 8.55 4.43
C ALA A 138 -5.91 8.57 5.44
N ALA A 139 -6.04 7.54 6.27
CA ALA A 139 -7.12 7.46 7.25
C ALA A 139 -7.00 8.54 8.33
N THR A 140 -5.80 8.79 8.86
CA THR A 140 -5.55 9.87 9.83
C THR A 140 -5.73 11.25 9.20
N MET A 141 -5.34 11.45 7.93
CA MET A 141 -5.59 12.68 7.19
C MET A 141 -7.08 13.01 7.04
N MET A 142 -7.96 12.01 7.02
CA MET A 142 -9.41 12.18 6.97
C MET A 142 -10.06 12.38 8.35
N GLY A 143 -9.28 12.39 9.43
CA GLY A 143 -9.79 12.60 10.80
C GLY A 143 -10.47 11.37 11.40
N MET A 144 -10.15 10.17 10.93
CA MET A 144 -10.65 8.91 11.50
C MET A 144 -9.95 8.54 12.81
N ASP A 145 -10.55 7.63 13.57
CA ASP A 145 -9.93 6.97 14.72
C ASP A 145 -9.17 5.73 14.23
N VAL A 146 -7.85 5.87 14.08
CA VAL A 146 -7.01 4.86 13.44
C VAL A 146 -6.29 4.00 14.48
N ILE A 147 -6.40 2.68 14.34
CA ILE A 147 -5.57 1.72 15.08
C ILE A 147 -4.71 0.95 14.09
N LEU A 148 -3.39 0.98 14.31
CA LEU A 148 -2.46 0.08 13.65
C LEU A 148 -2.22 -1.14 14.55
N ALA A 149 -2.65 -2.33 14.14
CA ALA A 149 -2.48 -3.56 14.89
C ALA A 149 -1.42 -4.45 14.26
N HIS A 150 -0.39 -4.86 15.01
CA HIS A 150 0.61 -5.80 14.52
C HIS A 150 1.34 -6.55 15.65
N PRO A 151 1.87 -7.77 15.41
CA PRO A 151 2.83 -8.39 16.32
C PRO A 151 4.12 -7.57 16.44
N LYS A 152 4.80 -7.65 17.58
CA LYS A 152 6.13 -7.04 17.75
C LYS A 152 7.12 -7.56 16.71
N GLY A 153 7.95 -6.68 16.16
CA GLY A 153 8.88 -6.99 15.06
C GLY A 153 8.30 -6.74 13.65
N LEU A 154 7.03 -6.35 13.56
CA LEU A 154 6.34 -5.97 12.32
C LEU A 154 5.91 -4.49 12.32
N GLU A 155 6.63 -3.66 13.07
CA GLU A 155 6.46 -2.22 13.11
C GLU A 155 6.65 -1.61 11.70
N LEU A 156 5.85 -0.59 11.39
CA LEU A 156 6.02 0.22 10.18
C LEU A 156 7.14 1.26 10.36
N ASP A 157 7.45 2.01 9.31
CA ASP A 157 8.42 3.10 9.35
C ASP A 157 8.04 4.18 10.38
N SER A 158 9.00 4.58 11.22
CA SER A 158 8.82 5.58 12.27
C SER A 158 8.40 6.95 11.74
N ASP A 159 8.84 7.34 10.55
CA ASP A 159 8.42 8.59 9.93
C ASP A 159 6.94 8.57 9.54
N VAL A 160 6.44 7.40 9.12
CA VAL A 160 5.02 7.18 8.79
C VAL A 160 4.18 7.18 10.07
N ILE A 161 4.67 6.54 11.14
CA ILE A 161 4.01 6.57 12.46
C ILE A 161 3.89 8.01 12.96
N LYS A 162 5.01 8.75 12.97
CA LYS A 162 5.03 10.15 13.41
C LYS A 162 4.09 11.02 12.57
N ALA A 163 4.11 10.88 11.25
CA ALA A 163 3.20 11.61 10.37
C ALA A 163 1.72 11.29 10.69
N SER A 164 1.40 10.03 10.96
CA SER A 164 0.03 9.61 11.29
C SER A 164 -0.44 10.18 12.64
N GLU A 165 0.43 10.23 13.65
CA GLU A 165 0.17 10.90 14.93
C GLU A 165 -0.07 12.41 14.75
N GLU A 166 0.76 13.07 13.93
CA GLU A 166 0.63 14.49 13.61
C GLU A 166 -0.67 14.79 12.86
N TYR A 167 -1.04 13.96 11.90
CA TYR A 167 -2.27 14.10 11.13
C TYR A 167 -3.52 13.84 11.97
N ALA A 168 -3.52 12.81 12.82
CA ALA A 168 -4.62 12.55 13.73
C ALA A 168 -4.90 13.78 14.62
N LYS A 169 -3.84 14.36 15.21
CA LYS A 169 -3.93 15.60 16.01
C LYS A 169 -4.42 16.79 15.18
N LYS A 170 -3.95 16.93 13.94
CA LYS A 170 -4.27 18.06 13.06
C LYS A 170 -5.71 18.02 12.55
N TYR A 171 -6.23 16.84 12.21
CA TYR A 171 -7.52 16.67 11.54
C TYR A 171 -8.63 16.19 12.49
N GLY A 172 -8.34 16.01 13.78
CA GLY A 172 -9.34 15.78 14.83
C GLY A 172 -9.75 14.32 15.05
N GLY A 173 -8.95 13.37 14.55
CA GLY A 173 -9.10 11.94 14.82
C GLY A 173 -8.17 11.46 15.94
N SER A 174 -7.88 10.17 15.96
CA SER A 174 -6.92 9.55 16.87
C SER A 174 -6.02 8.55 16.16
N PHE A 175 -4.84 8.28 16.72
CA PHE A 175 -3.94 7.24 16.25
C PHE A 175 -3.39 6.47 17.44
N SER A 176 -3.45 5.14 17.39
CA SER A 176 -2.83 4.26 18.37
C SER A 176 -2.30 2.98 17.73
N ILE A 177 -1.41 2.30 18.45
CA ILE A 177 -0.85 1.02 18.06
C ILE A 177 -1.32 -0.05 19.04
N SER A 178 -1.72 -1.20 18.53
CA SER A 178 -2.06 -2.38 19.32
C SER A 178 -1.19 -3.57 18.91
N ASN A 179 -0.86 -4.43 19.88
CA ASN A 179 -0.23 -5.73 19.64
C ASN A 179 -1.21 -6.89 19.82
N ASP A 180 -2.52 -6.62 19.83
CA ASP A 180 -3.60 -7.60 19.90
C ASP A 180 -4.66 -7.29 18.82
N MET A 181 -4.82 -8.21 17.86
CA MET A 181 -5.78 -8.07 16.76
C MET A 181 -7.22 -7.99 17.26
N ARG A 182 -7.58 -8.75 18.30
CA ARG A 182 -8.95 -8.82 18.83
C ARG A 182 -9.33 -7.50 19.50
N GLU A 183 -8.44 -6.97 20.35
CA GLU A 183 -8.61 -5.67 21.00
C GLU A 183 -8.78 -4.56 19.96
N ALA A 184 -7.96 -4.56 18.91
CA ALA A 184 -8.05 -3.57 17.85
C ALA A 184 -9.41 -3.60 17.14
N PHE A 185 -9.95 -4.81 16.91
CA PHE A 185 -11.20 -5.01 16.18
C PHE A 185 -12.44 -4.58 16.96
N GLU A 186 -12.38 -4.45 18.30
CA GLU A 186 -13.54 -4.11 19.11
C GLU A 186 -14.22 -2.80 18.65
N GLY A 187 -15.46 -2.88 18.16
CA GLY A 187 -16.21 -1.72 17.67
C GLY A 187 -15.62 -1.05 16.42
N ALA A 188 -14.70 -1.69 15.71
CA ALA A 188 -14.15 -1.18 14.46
C ALA A 188 -15.24 -1.00 13.40
N HIS A 189 -15.18 0.08 12.62
CA HIS A 189 -16.06 0.30 11.48
C HIS A 189 -15.43 -0.25 10.20
N VAL A 190 -14.11 -0.15 10.08
CA VAL A 190 -13.33 -0.75 9.01
C VAL A 190 -12.28 -1.64 9.63
N VAL A 191 -12.20 -2.89 9.17
CA VAL A 191 -11.06 -3.75 9.42
C VAL A 191 -10.34 -4.02 8.10
N TYR A 192 -9.05 -3.73 8.09
CA TYR A 192 -8.18 -3.85 6.93
C TYR A 192 -6.97 -4.72 7.31
N PRO A 193 -7.11 -6.05 7.33
CA PRO A 193 -6.02 -6.98 7.58
C PRO A 193 -5.17 -7.15 6.32
N LYS A 194 -3.84 -7.06 6.43
CA LYS A 194 -2.91 -7.23 5.31
C LYS A 194 -1.56 -7.69 5.82
N SER A 195 -0.89 -8.58 5.12
CA SER A 195 0.47 -8.98 5.45
C SER A 195 1.52 -8.02 4.87
N TRP A 196 2.59 -7.75 5.61
CA TRP A 196 3.80 -7.04 5.17
C TRP A 196 5.05 -7.62 5.83
N THR A 197 6.22 -7.47 5.20
CA THR A 197 7.51 -7.97 5.70
C THR A 197 8.02 -7.15 6.89
N SER A 198 8.95 -7.72 7.66
CA SER A 198 9.63 -6.99 8.72
C SER A 198 10.70 -6.07 8.15
N LYS A 199 10.59 -4.77 8.42
CA LYS A 199 11.62 -3.80 8.01
C LYS A 199 12.99 -4.07 8.62
N TYR A 200 13.06 -4.77 9.76
CA TYR A 200 14.32 -5.08 10.46
C TYR A 200 15.11 -6.23 9.83
N ASN A 201 14.49 -7.00 8.94
CA ASN A 201 15.11 -8.13 8.26
C ASN A 201 15.42 -7.82 6.79
N ILE A 202 15.32 -6.55 6.39
CA ILE A 202 15.72 -6.06 5.08
C ILE A 202 16.61 -4.82 5.24
N PRO A 203 17.52 -4.53 4.29
CA PRO A 203 18.31 -3.31 4.35
C PRO A 203 17.41 -2.06 4.29
N PRO A 204 17.80 -0.93 4.90
CA PRO A 204 19.10 -0.69 5.55
C PRO A 204 19.18 -1.12 7.03
N GLU A 205 18.09 -1.58 7.64
CA GLU A 205 18.06 -1.98 9.06
C GLU A 205 18.83 -3.29 9.31
N SER A 206 18.93 -4.15 8.30
CA SER A 206 19.82 -5.31 8.28
C SER A 206 20.94 -5.16 7.25
N GLU A 207 22.06 -5.85 7.45
CA GLU A 207 23.18 -5.86 6.49
C GLU A 207 22.80 -6.50 5.14
N LYS A 208 21.83 -7.41 5.17
CA LYS A 208 21.33 -8.15 4.00
C LYS A 208 19.89 -8.57 4.24
N THR A 209 19.20 -8.95 3.18
CA THR A 209 17.84 -9.50 3.25
C THR A 209 17.81 -10.87 3.95
N GLU A 210 17.07 -10.97 5.05
CA GLU A 210 16.99 -12.16 5.94
C GLU A 210 15.55 -12.70 6.03
N MET A 211 14.98 -13.09 4.89
CA MET A 211 13.57 -13.53 4.79
C MET A 211 13.23 -14.76 5.65
N GLU A 212 14.20 -15.62 5.96
CA GLU A 212 13.99 -16.75 6.89
C GLU A 212 13.64 -16.28 8.31
N LYS A 213 14.28 -15.20 8.81
CA LYS A 213 13.92 -14.61 10.11
C LYS A 213 12.52 -14.01 10.08
N THR A 214 12.13 -13.41 8.95
CA THR A 214 10.75 -12.94 8.76
C THR A 214 9.77 -14.10 8.75
N LYS A 215 10.13 -15.24 8.14
CA LYS A 215 9.30 -16.45 8.12
C LYS A 215 9.08 -17.01 9.52
N GLU A 216 10.13 -17.11 10.33
CA GLU A 216 10.05 -17.51 11.74
C GLU A 216 9.16 -16.56 12.56
N LEU A 217 9.24 -15.24 12.29
CA LEU A 217 8.37 -14.25 12.92
C LEU A 217 6.90 -14.45 12.50
N PHE A 218 6.63 -14.64 11.21
CA PHE A 218 5.28 -14.89 10.70
C PHE A 218 4.70 -16.18 11.29
N ASP A 219 5.48 -17.26 11.33
CA ASP A 219 5.03 -18.57 11.79
C ASP A 219 4.67 -18.61 13.29
N ARG A 220 5.21 -17.69 14.09
CA ARG A 220 4.83 -17.51 15.50
C ARG A 220 3.51 -16.76 15.69
N ASN A 221 2.97 -16.13 14.64
CA ASN A 221 1.78 -15.28 14.68
C ASN A 221 0.68 -15.75 13.70
N LYS A 222 0.55 -17.07 13.49
CA LYS A 222 -0.43 -17.66 12.56
C LYS A 222 -1.89 -17.40 12.93
N ASP A 223 -2.14 -17.07 14.19
CA ASP A 223 -3.44 -16.73 14.75
C ASP A 223 -3.95 -15.35 14.31
N TRP A 224 -3.09 -14.51 13.72
CA TRP A 224 -3.44 -13.24 13.10
C TRP A 224 -4.09 -13.44 11.73
N ILE A 225 -5.24 -14.10 11.72
CA ILE A 225 -6.11 -14.27 10.56
C ILE A 225 -7.43 -13.54 10.80
N CYS A 226 -7.99 -12.91 9.79
CA CYS A 226 -9.33 -12.36 9.86
C CYS A 226 -10.38 -13.45 9.61
N ASP A 227 -11.14 -13.79 10.65
CA ASP A 227 -12.20 -14.80 10.62
C ASP A 227 -13.53 -14.21 11.11
N GLU A 228 -14.62 -14.97 10.97
CA GLU A 228 -15.95 -14.54 11.39
C GLU A 228 -16.03 -14.22 12.90
N GLU A 229 -15.25 -14.91 13.73
CA GLU A 229 -15.25 -14.67 15.17
C GLU A 229 -14.67 -13.30 15.52
N LYS A 230 -13.58 -12.90 14.86
CA LYS A 230 -12.99 -11.56 15.02
C LYS A 230 -13.88 -10.50 14.39
N MET A 231 -14.50 -10.77 13.24
CA MET A 231 -15.47 -9.85 12.64
C MET A 231 -16.66 -9.54 13.56
N LYS A 232 -17.09 -10.50 14.41
CA LYS A 232 -18.14 -10.27 15.41
C LYS A 232 -17.75 -9.31 16.55
N LEU A 233 -16.46 -9.05 16.75
CA LEU A 233 -15.98 -8.04 17.70
C LEU A 233 -16.13 -6.62 17.15
N ALA A 234 -16.12 -6.49 15.82
CA ALA A 234 -16.28 -5.21 15.14
C ALA A 234 -17.71 -4.67 15.27
N HIS A 235 -17.90 -3.42 14.84
CA HIS A 235 -19.21 -2.81 14.80
C HIS A 235 -20.17 -3.66 13.93
N LYS A 236 -21.47 -3.68 14.27
CA LYS A 236 -22.48 -4.48 13.53
C LYS A 236 -22.57 -4.18 12.03
N ASN A 237 -22.15 -2.97 11.62
CA ASN A 237 -22.10 -2.52 10.23
C ASN A 237 -20.65 -2.39 9.74
N ALA A 238 -19.71 -3.09 10.37
CA ALA A 238 -18.31 -3.04 9.96
C ALA A 238 -18.13 -3.59 8.55
N VAL A 239 -17.13 -3.09 7.85
CA VAL A 239 -16.71 -3.62 6.56
C VAL A 239 -15.31 -4.23 6.65
N TYR A 240 -15.12 -5.31 5.91
CA TYR A 240 -13.82 -5.93 5.67
C TYR A 240 -13.23 -5.39 4.36
N MET A 241 -11.99 -4.89 4.43
CA MET A 241 -11.23 -4.33 3.31
C MET A 241 -9.91 -5.05 3.12
N HIS A 242 -9.40 -5.07 1.88
CA HIS A 242 -8.12 -5.66 1.52
C HIS A 242 -7.73 -5.24 0.09
N CYS A 243 -6.51 -4.72 -0.11
CA CYS A 243 -6.03 -4.17 -1.39
C CYS A 243 -6.03 -5.15 -2.57
N LEU A 244 -6.04 -6.45 -2.23
CA LEU A 244 -5.82 -7.60 -3.10
C LEU A 244 -4.41 -7.63 -3.73
N PRO A 245 -3.94 -8.79 -4.23
CA PRO A 245 -4.47 -10.13 -3.93
C PRO A 245 -4.30 -10.49 -2.45
N CYS A 246 -5.25 -11.23 -1.89
CA CYS A 246 -5.18 -11.77 -0.52
C CYS A 246 -4.87 -13.27 -0.54
N ASP A 247 -4.16 -13.76 0.47
CA ASP A 247 -3.98 -15.19 0.69
C ASP A 247 -5.15 -15.78 1.49
N ARG A 248 -6.16 -16.30 0.78
CA ARG A 248 -7.32 -16.97 1.41
C ARG A 248 -6.90 -18.16 2.26
N GLY A 249 -7.53 -18.32 3.42
CA GLY A 249 -7.17 -19.32 4.43
C GLY A 249 -5.94 -18.96 5.27
N PHE A 250 -5.31 -17.82 5.00
CA PHE A 250 -4.15 -17.32 5.75
C PHE A 250 -4.38 -15.91 6.28
N GLU A 251 -4.60 -14.93 5.39
CA GLU A 251 -4.87 -13.54 5.78
C GLU A 251 -6.34 -13.39 6.21
N VAL A 252 -7.24 -14.12 5.55
CA VAL A 252 -8.69 -14.05 5.73
C VAL A 252 -9.35 -15.39 5.42
N THR A 253 -10.44 -15.74 6.10
CA THR A 253 -11.26 -16.91 5.75
C THR A 253 -12.20 -16.63 4.58
N ASN A 254 -12.70 -17.68 3.91
CA ASN A 254 -13.59 -17.50 2.75
C ASN A 254 -14.90 -16.80 3.14
N GLU A 255 -15.42 -17.14 4.32
CA GLU A 255 -16.69 -16.63 4.85
C GLU A 255 -16.65 -15.12 5.05
N VAL A 256 -15.49 -14.57 5.42
CA VAL A 256 -15.32 -13.12 5.59
C VAL A 256 -15.21 -12.41 4.24
N ILE A 257 -14.32 -12.88 3.34
CA ILE A 257 -14.08 -12.19 2.07
C ILE A 257 -15.22 -12.34 1.06
N ASP A 258 -15.95 -13.45 1.08
CA ASP A 258 -17.14 -13.67 0.25
C ASP A 258 -18.43 -13.23 0.97
N GLY A 259 -18.32 -12.86 2.24
CA GLY A 259 -19.41 -12.42 3.09
C GLY A 259 -19.93 -11.02 2.74
N SER A 260 -21.12 -10.69 3.24
CA SER A 260 -21.80 -9.42 2.96
C SER A 260 -21.12 -8.17 3.51
N GLN A 261 -20.19 -8.33 4.46
CA GLN A 261 -19.39 -7.22 5.01
C GLN A 261 -18.14 -6.94 4.17
N SER A 262 -17.78 -7.81 3.23
CA SER A 262 -16.63 -7.61 2.36
C SER A 262 -16.92 -6.55 1.31
N VAL A 263 -16.00 -5.59 1.18
CA VAL A 263 -16.09 -4.53 0.16
C VAL A 263 -14.86 -4.53 -0.76
N VAL A 264 -14.10 -5.63 -0.78
CA VAL A 264 -12.83 -5.74 -1.53
C VAL A 264 -12.98 -5.51 -3.03
N PHE A 265 -14.14 -5.86 -3.61
CA PHE A 265 -14.38 -5.63 -5.04
C PHE A 265 -14.78 -4.20 -5.34
N ASP A 266 -15.52 -3.54 -4.45
CA ASP A 266 -15.83 -2.11 -4.56
C ASP A 266 -14.54 -1.28 -4.41
N GLU A 267 -13.69 -1.64 -3.44
CA GLU A 267 -12.35 -1.07 -3.24
C GLU A 267 -11.48 -1.24 -4.50
N ALA A 268 -11.46 -2.45 -5.08
CA ALA A 268 -10.75 -2.73 -6.31
C ALA A 268 -11.31 -1.93 -7.50
N GLU A 269 -12.64 -1.78 -7.62
CA GLU A 269 -13.24 -0.94 -8.66
C GLU A 269 -12.83 0.53 -8.49
N ASN A 270 -12.85 1.04 -7.26
CA ASN A 270 -12.52 2.42 -6.94
C ASN A 270 -11.09 2.81 -7.33
N ARG A 271 -10.17 1.84 -7.49
CA ARG A 271 -8.86 2.08 -8.10
C ARG A 271 -8.96 2.68 -9.50
N LEU A 272 -9.93 2.23 -10.32
CA LEU A 272 -10.15 2.78 -11.66
C LEU A 272 -10.55 4.26 -11.59
N HIS A 273 -11.55 4.57 -10.76
CA HIS A 273 -12.14 5.91 -10.68
C HIS A 273 -11.15 6.93 -10.10
N VAL A 274 -10.47 6.55 -9.02
CA VAL A 274 -9.44 7.38 -8.39
C VAL A 274 -8.27 7.62 -9.34
N GLN A 275 -7.79 6.60 -10.04
CA GLN A 275 -6.66 6.78 -10.96
C GLN A 275 -7.04 7.64 -12.17
N LYS A 276 -8.27 7.53 -12.67
CA LYS A 276 -8.80 8.47 -13.68
C LYS A 276 -8.80 9.90 -13.17
N ALA A 277 -9.25 10.12 -11.93
CA ALA A 277 -9.24 11.45 -11.32
C ALA A 277 -7.81 11.99 -11.15
N ILE A 278 -6.85 11.16 -10.72
CA ILE A 278 -5.45 11.55 -10.62
C ILE A 278 -4.92 11.96 -12.00
N MET A 279 -5.04 11.08 -13.01
CA MET A 279 -4.54 11.35 -14.37
C MET A 279 -5.17 12.63 -14.94
N ALA A 280 -6.49 12.79 -14.86
CA ALA A 280 -7.19 13.95 -15.41
C ALA A 280 -6.88 15.29 -14.71
N LEU A 281 -6.38 15.26 -13.47
CA LEU A 281 -6.02 16.46 -12.72
C LEU A 281 -4.54 16.82 -12.87
N THR A 282 -3.69 15.86 -13.22
CA THR A 282 -2.24 16.08 -13.29
C THR A 282 -1.70 16.18 -14.71
N MET A 283 -2.29 15.45 -15.66
CA MET A 283 -1.85 15.38 -17.07
C MET A 283 -2.53 16.44 -17.94
#